data_AF-A0A0B6Y6I1-F1
#
_entry.id   AF-A0A0B6Y6I1-F1
#
_cell.length_a   1.000
_cell.length_b   1.000
_cell.length_c   1.000
_cell.angle_alpha   90.00
_cell.angle_beta   90.00
_cell.angle_gamma   90.00
#
_symmetry.space_group_name_H-M   'P 1'
#
loop_
_entity.id
_entity.type
_entity.pdbx_description
1 polymer ?
#
loop_
_entity_poly.entity_id
_entity_poly.type
_entity_poly.pdbx_seq_one_letter_code
_entity_poly.pdbx_strand_id
1 'polypeptide(L)' 'MRETPLSNCEKEFILKNIAEKRRLDGRQAYDYRDIQISFGVSLGCCHVEIGKTRVLAQVSCEVGQPKQT' A
#
# COMPACT_ATOMS: atom_id res chain seq x y z
N MET A 1 2.85 -15.80 -12.22
CA MET A 1 1.47 -15.30 -12.04
C MET A 1 1.22 -14.32 -13.18
N ARG A 2 0.14 -14.49 -13.95
CA ARG A 2 -0.19 -13.54 -15.03
C ARG A 2 -0.98 -12.38 -14.42
N GLU A 3 -0.67 -11.17 -14.84
CA GLU A 3 -1.47 -10.01 -14.45
C GLU A 3 -2.86 -10.11 -15.08
N THR A 4 -3.87 -9.62 -14.35
CA THR A 4 -5.23 -9.51 -14.87
C THR A 4 -5.26 -8.44 -15.96
N PRO A 5 -5.69 -8.78 -17.20
CA PRO A 5 -5.74 -7.81 -18.28
C PRO A 5 -6.81 -6.74 -17.99
N LEU A 6 -6.50 -5.49 -18.33
CA LEU A 6 -7.42 -4.35 -18.20
C LEU A 6 -8.25 -4.19 -19.48
N SER A 7 -9.58 -4.06 -19.35
CA SER A 7 -10.46 -3.80 -20.48
C SER A 7 -10.34 -2.35 -20.98
N ASN A 8 -10.56 -2.15 -22.29
CA ASN A 8 -10.60 -0.80 -22.88
C ASN A 8 -11.71 0.07 -22.25
N CYS A 9 -12.87 -0.51 -21.96
CA CYS A 9 -13.98 0.21 -21.32
C CYS A 9 -13.61 0.68 -19.91
N GLU A 10 -12.90 -0.15 -19.12
CA GLU A 10 -12.45 0.21 -17.78
C GLU A 10 -11.44 1.35 -17.84
N LYS A 11 -10.49 1.27 -18.78
CA LYS A 11 -9.49 2.32 -19.00
C LYS A 11 -10.15 3.67 -19.33
N GLU A 12 -11.08 3.69 -20.30
CA GLU A 12 -11.79 4.91 -20.68
C GLU A 12 -12.64 5.47 -19.53
N PHE A 13 -13.32 4.59 -18.77
CA PHE A 13 -14.11 5.00 -17.62
C PHE A 13 -13.25 5.65 -16.53
N ILE A 14 -12.09 5.08 -16.21
CA ILE A 14 -11.16 5.64 -15.23
C ILE A 14 -10.67 7.03 -15.69
N LEU A 15 -10.29 7.17 -16.96
CA LEU A 15 -9.80 8.45 -17.51
C LEU A 15 -10.87 9.55 -17.47
N LYS A 16 -12.13 9.22 -17.79
CA LYS A 16 -13.26 10.17 -17.71
C LYS A 16 -13.47 10.68 -16.28
N ASN A 17 -13.47 9.78 -15.28
CA ASN A 17 -13.63 10.16 -13.88
C ASN A 17 -12.48 11.04 -13.37
N ILE A 18 -11.25 10.76 -13.79
CA ILE A 18 -10.08 11.59 -13.42
C ILE A 18 -10.23 13.01 -13.98
N ALA A 19 -10.71 13.17 -15.23
CA ALA A 19 -10.96 14.48 -15.82
C ALA A 19 -12.04 15.28 -15.04
N GLU A 20 -13.03 14.59 -14.49
CA GLU A 20 -14.07 15.16 -13.60
C GLU A 20 -13.60 15.33 -12.14
N LYS A 21 -12.33 15.07 -11.83
CA LYS A 21 -11.76 15.07 -10.47
C LYS A 21 -12.48 14.13 -9.49
N ARG A 22 -13.04 13.04 -10.00
CA ARG A 22 -13.74 12.01 -9.22
C ARG A 22 -12.88 10.77 -9.07
N ARG A 23 -12.84 10.22 -7.86
CA ARG A 23 -12.21 8.93 -7.58
C ARG A 23 -13.28 7.85 -7.38
N LEU A 24 -12.94 6.62 -7.75
CA LEU A 24 -13.84 5.45 -7.64
C LEU A 24 -14.25 5.11 -6.20
N ASP A 25 -13.42 5.48 -5.23
CA ASP A 25 -13.62 5.23 -3.81
C ASP A 25 -14.17 6.45 -3.05
N GLY A 26 -14.63 7.48 -3.76
CA GLY A 26 -15.30 8.65 -3.18
C GLY A 26 -14.38 9.65 -2.47
N ARG A 27 -13.08 9.40 -2.43
CA ARG A 27 -12.07 10.28 -1.79
C ARG A 27 -11.71 11.47 -2.68
N GLN A 28 -11.14 12.54 -2.10
CA GLN A 28 -10.56 13.64 -2.87
C GLN A 28 -9.20 13.24 -3.47
N ALA A 29 -8.72 14.05 -4.43
CA ALA A 29 -7.46 13.80 -5.14
C ALA A 29 -6.23 13.67 -4.21
N TYR A 30 -6.25 14.34 -3.06
CA TYR A 30 -5.12 14.40 -2.11
C TYR A 30 -5.35 13.61 -0.82
N ASP A 31 -6.49 12.92 -0.69
CA ASP A 31 -6.80 12.15 0.51
C ASP A 31 -6.07 10.80 0.49
N TYR A 32 -5.48 10.43 1.62
CA TYR A 32 -4.97 9.07 1.83
C TYR A 32 -6.11 8.08 2.08
N ARG A 33 -5.81 6.78 1.99
CA ARG A 33 -6.74 5.75 2.49
C ARG A 33 -6.57 5.69 4.00
N ASP A 34 -7.57 5.14 4.69
CA ASP A 34 -7.46 4.90 6.13
C ASP A 34 -6.20 4.08 6.44
N ILE A 35 -5.44 4.54 7.44
CA ILE A 35 -4.17 3.96 7.85
C ILE A 35 -4.38 3.30 9.22
N GLN A 36 -4.20 2.00 9.27
CA GLN A 36 -4.31 1.21 10.49
C GLN A 36 -2.96 0.59 10.83
N ILE A 37 -2.51 0.79 12.06
CA ILE A 37 -1.25 0.24 12.57
C ILE A 37 -1.58 -0.69 13.72
N SER A 38 -1.27 -1.97 13.53
CA SER A 38 -1.44 -3.01 14.54
C SER A 38 -0.08 -3.55 14.96
N PHE A 39 0.14 -3.69 16.26
CA PHE A 39 1.38 -4.23 16.81
C PHE A 39 1.22 -5.70 17.13
N GLY A 40 2.23 -6.51 16.77
CA GLY A 40 2.26 -7.93 17.07
C GLY A 40 2.65 -8.20 18.53
N VAL A 41 2.68 -9.48 18.91
CA VAL A 41 3.04 -9.91 20.27
C VAL A 41 4.51 -9.64 20.58
N SER A 42 5.39 -9.82 19.60
CA SER A 42 6.83 -9.56 19.76
C SER A 42 7.18 -8.11 19.47
N LEU A 43 8.06 -7.54 20.29
CA LEU A 43 8.69 -6.25 19.99
C LEU A 43 9.35 -6.29 18.60
N GLY A 44 9.17 -5.22 17.83
CA GLY A 44 9.67 -5.14 16.45
C GLY A 44 8.75 -5.74 15.39
N CYS A 45 7.56 -6.26 15.74
CA CYS A 45 6.53 -6.71 14.79
C CYS A 45 5.45 -5.63 14.59
N CYS A 46 5.23 -5.19 13.35
CA CYS A 46 4.10 -4.34 13.01
C CYS A 46 3.40 -4.78 11.72
N HIS A 47 2.07 -4.64 11.73
CA HIS A 47 1.19 -4.81 10.59
C HIS A 47 0.57 -3.47 10.26
N VAL A 48 0.76 -3.00 9.02
CA VAL A 48 0.24 -1.72 8.56
C VAL A 48 -0.71 -1.95 7.40
N GLU A 49 -1.93 -1.43 7.52
CA GLU A 49 -2.94 -1.45 6.48
C GLU A 49 -3.18 -0.03 5.97
N ILE A 50 -3.10 0.15 4.65
CA ILE A 50 -3.51 1.37 3.94
C ILE A 50 -4.68 0.99 3.04
N GLY A 51 -5.89 1.04 3.60
CA GLY A 51 -7.09 0.45 3.03
C GLY A 51 -6.92 -1.06 2.77
N LYS A 52 -6.87 -1.47 1.49
CA LYS A 52 -6.69 -2.89 1.10
C LYS A 52 -5.22 -3.33 0.98
N THR A 53 -4.27 -2.41 1.09
CA THR A 53 -2.84 -2.71 0.97
C THR A 53 -2.31 -3.06 2.36
N ARG A 54 -1.76 -4.26 2.54
CA ARG A 54 -1.25 -4.75 3.82
C ARG A 54 0.25 -5.00 3.74
N VAL A 55 0.99 -4.53 4.74
CA VAL A 55 2.44 -4.71 4.86
C VAL A 55 2.76 -5.24 6.25
N LEU A 56 3.63 -6.23 6.31
CA LEU A 56 4.19 -6.78 7.55
C LEU A 56 5.66 -6.38 7.64
N ALA A 57 6.09 -5.85 8.78
CA ALA A 57 7.50 -5.62 9.08
C ALA A 57 7.89 -6.30 10.39
N GLN A 58 9.06 -6.93 10.38
CA GLN A 58 9.67 -7.55 11.54
C GLN A 58 11.12 -7.09 11.64
N VAL A 59 11.49 -6.56 12.80
CA VAL A 59 12.87 -6.19 13.11
C VAL A 59 13.55 -7.31 13.90
N SER A 60 14.78 -7.63 13.53
CA SER A 60 15.68 -8.52 14.25
C SER A 60 17.08 -7.90 14.29
N CYS A 61 17.85 -8.18 15.33
CA CYS A 61 19.23 -7.72 15.44
C CYS A 61 20.19 -8.87 15.74
N GLU A 62 21.41 -8.76 15.21
CA GLU A 62 22.54 -9.64 15.49
C GLU A 62 23.81 -8.79 15.67
N VAL A 63 24.79 -9.30 16.40
CA VAL A 63 26.08 -8.63 16.60
C VAL A 63 27.08 -9.21 15.60
N GLY A 64 27.62 -8.37 14.72
CA GLY A 64 28.60 -8.76 13.69
C GLY A 64 29.73 -7.74 13.54
N GLN A 65 30.86 -8.17 12.97
CA GLN A 65 31.96 -7.26 12.65
C GLN A 65 31.59 -6.35 11.47
N PRO A 66 31.95 -5.04 11.50
CA PRO A 66 31.69 -4.14 10.38
C PRO A 66 32.47 -4.58 9.13
N LYS A 67 31.90 -4.33 7.94
CA LYS A 67 32.58 -4.61 6.68
C LYS A 67 33.87 -3.75 6.58
N GLN A 68 34.97 -4.37 6.13
CA GLN A 68 36.19 -3.63 5.79
C GLN A 68 35.97 -2.79 4.53
N THR A 69 36.49 -1.56 4.52
CA THR A 69 36.42 -0.59 3.42
C THR A 69 37.17 -1.07 2.19
#